data_AF-A0A8T5F558-F1
#
_entry.id   AF-A0A8T5F558-F1
#
_cell.length_a   1.000
_cell.length_b   1.000
_cell.length_c   1.000
_cell.angle_alpha   90.00
_cell.angle_beta   90.00
_cell.angle_gamma   90.00
#
_symmetry.space_group_name_H-M   'P 1'
#
loop_
_entity.id
_entity.type
_entity.pdbx_description
1 polymer ?
#
loop_
_entity_poly.entity_id
_entity_poly.type
_entity_poly.pdbx_seq_one_letter_code
_entity_poly.pdbx_strand_id
1 'polypeptide(L)'
;MGQTKRIRKKYQTPFHPWQRERIIEEKEILREYGLKNKKEIWKYASKLRSARNQVKKIVANVRSEQSAKEREQLMNKLLRYNIISKDSKIEDILDLKVKDFLERRLQTIVFRNGFARSTNQARQFITHGHISVDGKKVTAPSFLVSKNEESKIKFSPLSSISKADHPERTVKEKLEKEKKEKILKPKKKEEVKEKVKEEVKEEIKEELEKKMPEKAAEKVADEVVEQSKKELTKDLPKETKNDA
;
A
#
# COMPACT_ATOMS: atom_id res chain seq x y z
N MET A 1 9.99 -53.65 -0.14
CA MET A 1 10.04 -52.37 0.60
C MET A 1 9.97 -51.22 -0.39
N GLY A 2 8.90 -50.41 -0.36
CA GLY A 2 8.66 -49.34 -1.34
C GLY A 2 9.45 -48.05 -1.09
N GLN A 3 9.37 -47.08 -2.02
CA GLN A 3 10.01 -45.78 -1.86
C GLN A 3 9.30 -44.93 -0.80
N THR A 4 10.06 -44.34 0.14
CA THR A 4 9.54 -43.44 1.17
C THR A 4 9.31 -42.02 0.64
N LYS A 5 8.35 -41.29 1.22
CA LYS A 5 8.01 -39.91 0.83
C LYS A 5 9.13 -38.93 1.20
N ARG A 6 9.75 -38.31 0.20
CA ARG A 6 10.80 -37.28 0.38
C ARG A 6 10.22 -35.88 0.64
N ILE A 7 10.95 -35.07 1.39
CA ILE A 7 10.61 -33.65 1.64
C ILE A 7 10.67 -32.87 0.33
N ARG A 8 9.57 -32.16 0.01
CA ARG A 8 9.45 -31.33 -1.21
C ARG A 8 9.56 -29.84 -0.86
N LYS A 9 10.07 -29.06 -1.81
CA LYS A 9 10.13 -27.58 -1.71
C LYS A 9 8.71 -27.01 -1.59
N LYS A 10 8.54 -25.98 -0.75
CA LYS A 10 7.28 -25.24 -0.57
C LYS A 10 7.15 -24.01 -1.48
N TYR A 11 8.03 -23.92 -2.48
CA TYR A 11 8.07 -22.84 -3.45
C TYR A 11 8.41 -23.42 -4.82
N GLN A 12 7.94 -22.76 -5.87
CA GLN A 12 8.30 -23.04 -7.26
C GLN A 12 9.11 -21.88 -7.81
N THR A 13 10.12 -22.18 -8.63
CA THR A 13 10.91 -21.16 -9.34
C THR A 13 10.16 -20.68 -10.58
N PRO A 14 10.50 -19.50 -11.12
CA PRO A 14 10.09 -19.10 -12.46
C PRO A 14 10.47 -20.16 -13.49
N PHE A 15 9.66 -20.28 -14.55
CA PHE A 15 9.95 -21.19 -15.67
C PHE A 15 11.14 -20.70 -16.49
N HIS A 16 11.14 -19.41 -16.84
CA HIS A 16 12.25 -18.76 -17.54
C HIS A 16 12.96 -17.74 -16.62
N PRO A 17 14.29 -17.80 -16.46
CA PRO A 17 15.03 -16.92 -15.56
C PRO A 17 15.05 -15.45 -15.97
N TRP A 18 15.13 -15.14 -17.27
CA TRP A 18 15.45 -13.80 -17.79
C TRP A 18 14.25 -13.07 -18.39
N GLN A 19 13.15 -13.01 -17.65
CA GLN A 19 11.99 -12.20 -18.05
C GLN A 19 12.08 -10.81 -17.43
N ARG A 20 12.23 -9.78 -18.27
CA ARG A 20 12.46 -8.39 -17.84
C ARG A 20 11.36 -7.89 -16.89
N GLU A 21 10.09 -8.02 -17.27
CA GLU A 21 8.93 -7.56 -16.50
C GLU A 21 8.91 -8.16 -15.10
N ARG A 22 8.97 -9.50 -15.01
CA ARG A 22 9.03 -10.24 -13.75
C ARG A 22 10.21 -9.79 -12.88
N ILE A 23 11.40 -9.58 -13.47
CA ILE A 23 12.59 -9.16 -12.72
C ILE A 23 12.37 -7.77 -12.10
N ILE A 24 11.75 -6.85 -12.85
CA ILE A 24 11.42 -5.50 -12.38
C ILE A 24 10.40 -5.59 -11.23
N GLU A 25 9.28 -6.28 -11.43
CA GLU A 25 8.24 -6.46 -10.40
C GLU A 25 8.79 -7.11 -9.11
N GLU A 26 9.56 -8.20 -9.23
CA GLU A 26 10.16 -8.86 -8.08
C GLU A 26 11.15 -7.93 -7.34
N LYS A 27 11.87 -7.07 -8.07
CA LYS A 27 12.82 -6.12 -7.49
C LYS A 27 12.10 -5.00 -6.76
N GLU A 28 10.98 -4.52 -7.28
CA GLU A 28 10.11 -3.57 -6.61
C GLU A 28 9.55 -4.14 -5.30
N ILE A 29 8.98 -5.36 -5.35
CA ILE A 29 8.48 -6.05 -4.15
C ILE A 29 9.59 -6.27 -3.12
N LEU A 30 10.79 -6.64 -3.57
CA LEU A 30 11.93 -6.85 -2.68
C LEU A 30 12.31 -5.56 -1.93
N ARG A 31 12.35 -4.43 -2.65
CA ARG A 31 12.65 -3.10 -2.09
C ARG A 31 11.56 -2.63 -1.13
N GLU A 32 10.30 -2.73 -1.53
CA GLU A 32 9.14 -2.28 -0.76
C GLU A 32 9.04 -3.01 0.59
N TYR A 33 9.13 -4.34 0.58
CA TYR A 33 8.95 -5.16 1.79
C TYR A 33 10.26 -5.51 2.52
N GLY A 34 11.42 -5.07 2.03
CA GLY A 34 12.72 -5.39 2.64
C GLY A 34 12.97 -6.90 2.72
N LEU A 35 12.75 -7.63 1.62
CA LEU A 35 12.94 -9.08 1.56
C LEU A 35 14.41 -9.41 1.29
N LYS A 36 14.92 -10.49 1.89
CA LYS A 36 16.34 -10.88 1.73
C LYS A 36 16.61 -11.49 0.35
N ASN A 37 15.73 -12.40 -0.09
CA ASN A 37 15.91 -13.19 -1.30
C ASN A 37 14.59 -13.30 -2.09
N LYS A 38 14.67 -13.46 -3.42
CA LYS A 38 13.52 -13.79 -4.30
C LYS A 38 12.77 -15.05 -3.88
N LYS A 39 13.46 -16.00 -3.24
CA LYS A 39 12.86 -17.21 -2.66
C LYS A 39 11.72 -16.90 -1.68
N GLU A 40 11.78 -15.78 -0.96
CA GLU A 40 10.68 -15.37 -0.09
C GLU A 40 9.44 -15.02 -0.91
N ILE A 41 9.59 -14.22 -1.98
CA ILE A 41 8.52 -13.89 -2.93
C ILE A 41 7.91 -15.17 -3.49
N TRP A 42 8.74 -16.11 -3.96
CA TRP A 42 8.27 -17.36 -4.54
C TRP A 42 7.50 -18.24 -3.56
N LYS A 43 7.81 -18.21 -2.26
CA LYS A 43 7.02 -18.90 -1.23
C LYS A 43 5.61 -18.32 -1.12
N TYR A 44 5.44 -17.00 -1.13
CA TYR A 44 4.11 -16.38 -1.07
C TYR A 44 3.36 -16.49 -2.39
N ALA A 45 4.05 -16.37 -3.52
CA ALA A 45 3.47 -16.67 -4.83
C ALA A 45 2.96 -18.11 -4.91
N SER A 46 3.67 -19.07 -4.31
CA SER A 46 3.23 -20.47 -4.24
C SER A 46 2.04 -20.67 -3.29
N LYS A 47 1.96 -19.90 -2.19
CA LYS A 47 0.77 -19.90 -1.32
C LYS A 47 -0.46 -19.35 -2.05
N LEU A 48 -0.32 -18.23 -2.76
CA LEU A 48 -1.36 -17.64 -3.60
C LEU A 48 -1.80 -18.62 -4.70
N ARG A 49 -0.86 -19.23 -5.41
CA ARG A 49 -1.14 -20.27 -6.41
C ARG A 49 -1.91 -21.44 -5.81
N SER A 50 -1.53 -21.91 -4.61
CA SER A 50 -2.25 -22.97 -3.92
C SER A 50 -3.69 -22.57 -3.59
N ALA A 51 -3.93 -21.34 -3.13
CA ALA A 51 -5.27 -20.84 -2.84
C ALA A 51 -6.11 -20.75 -4.11
N ARG A 52 -5.57 -20.17 -5.19
CA ARG A 52 -6.25 -20.09 -6.50
C ARG A 52 -6.57 -21.48 -7.07
N ASN A 53 -5.66 -22.45 -6.93
CA ASN A 53 -5.93 -23.82 -7.39
C ASN A 53 -7.05 -24.49 -6.58
N GLN A 54 -7.14 -24.21 -5.27
CA GLN A 54 -8.27 -24.68 -4.45
C GLN A 54 -9.58 -24.06 -4.92
N VAL A 55 -9.60 -22.75 -5.20
CA VAL A 55 -10.78 -22.08 -5.77
C VAL A 55 -11.20 -22.71 -7.10
N LYS A 56 -10.27 -22.90 -8.04
CA LYS A 56 -10.57 -23.55 -9.33
C LYS A 56 -11.17 -24.95 -9.15
N LYS A 57 -10.64 -25.74 -8.21
CA LYS A 57 -11.17 -27.07 -7.90
C LYS A 57 -12.59 -27.00 -7.32
N ILE A 58 -12.85 -26.03 -6.43
CA ILE A 58 -14.16 -25.82 -5.81
C ILE A 58 -15.18 -25.37 -6.86
N VAL A 59 -14.83 -24.40 -7.70
CA VAL A 59 -15.69 -23.90 -8.79
C VAL A 59 -15.99 -24.99 -9.81
N ALA A 60 -15.07 -25.92 -10.05
CA ALA A 60 -15.34 -27.07 -10.92
C ALA A 60 -16.30 -28.10 -10.28
N ASN A 61 -16.41 -28.16 -8.94
CA ASN A 61 -17.12 -29.22 -8.21
C ASN A 61 -18.21 -28.68 -7.25
N VAL A 62 -18.86 -27.57 -7.60
CA VAL A 62 -19.81 -26.84 -6.72
C VAL A 62 -20.93 -27.71 -6.15
N ARG A 63 -21.38 -28.72 -6.90
CA ARG A 63 -22.50 -29.60 -6.50
C ARG A 63 -22.16 -30.57 -5.36
N SER A 64 -20.87 -30.81 -5.10
CA SER A 64 -20.46 -31.77 -4.08
C SER A 64 -20.46 -31.16 -2.67
N GLU A 65 -20.99 -31.89 -1.68
CA GLU A 65 -20.96 -31.48 -0.27
C GLU A 65 -19.53 -31.23 0.23
N GLN A 66 -18.57 -32.05 -0.23
CA GLN A 66 -17.17 -31.89 0.12
C GLN A 66 -16.61 -30.55 -0.38
N SER A 67 -17.03 -30.09 -1.57
CA SER A 67 -16.60 -28.79 -2.07
C SER A 67 -17.16 -27.63 -1.26
N ALA A 68 -18.37 -27.76 -0.69
CA ALA A 68 -18.92 -26.75 0.22
C ALA A 68 -18.07 -26.64 1.51
N LYS A 69 -17.67 -27.78 2.08
CA LYS A 69 -16.76 -27.82 3.24
C LYS A 69 -15.39 -27.23 2.92
N GLU A 70 -14.80 -27.59 1.78
CA GLU A 70 -13.51 -27.03 1.31
C GLU A 70 -13.60 -25.51 1.13
N ARG A 71 -14.72 -25.00 0.61
CA ARG A 71 -14.98 -23.56 0.46
C ARG A 71 -14.96 -22.83 1.80
N GLU A 72 -15.70 -23.33 2.79
CA GLU A 72 -15.74 -22.73 4.13
C GLU A 72 -14.35 -22.74 4.79
N GLN A 73 -13.63 -23.87 4.70
CA GLN A 73 -12.29 -23.99 5.26
C GLN A 73 -11.31 -23.00 4.62
N LEU A 74 -11.37 -22.84 3.29
CA LEU A 74 -10.53 -21.88 2.57
C LEU A 74 -10.85 -20.45 2.99
N MET A 75 -12.13 -20.08 3.03
CA MET A 75 -12.56 -18.74 3.44
C MET A 75 -12.16 -18.45 4.89
N ASN A 76 -12.47 -19.34 5.83
CA ASN A 76 -12.11 -19.20 7.23
C ASN A 76 -10.59 -19.02 7.42
N LYS A 77 -9.78 -19.73 6.64
CA LYS A 77 -8.32 -19.59 6.67
C LYS A 77 -7.85 -18.21 6.20
N LEU A 78 -8.41 -17.68 5.11
CA LEU A 78 -8.02 -16.38 4.55
C LEU A 78 -8.53 -15.23 5.43
N LEU A 79 -9.75 -15.35 5.95
CA LEU A 79 -10.33 -14.43 6.94
C LEU A 79 -9.51 -14.38 8.24
N ARG A 80 -9.05 -15.53 8.73
CA ARG A 80 -8.21 -15.60 9.95
C ARG A 80 -6.95 -14.75 9.84
N TYR A 81 -6.31 -14.74 8.67
CA TYR A 81 -5.11 -13.94 8.41
C TYR A 81 -5.40 -12.53 7.94
N ASN A 82 -6.68 -12.12 7.84
CA ASN A 82 -7.10 -10.82 7.33
C ASN A 82 -6.55 -10.54 5.92
N ILE A 83 -6.49 -11.57 5.06
CA ILE A 83 -6.10 -11.41 3.64
C ILE A 83 -7.30 -10.93 2.82
N ILE A 84 -8.50 -11.30 3.26
CA ILE A 84 -9.76 -10.96 2.62
C ILE A 84 -10.73 -10.42 3.68
N SER A 85 -11.69 -9.58 3.26
CA SER A 85 -12.83 -9.14 4.07
C SER A 85 -13.87 -10.24 4.28
N LYS A 86 -14.74 -10.09 5.28
CA LYS A 86 -15.82 -11.05 5.57
C LYS A 86 -16.86 -11.15 4.45
N ASP A 87 -17.09 -10.06 3.73
CA ASP A 87 -18.15 -9.94 2.73
C ASP A 87 -17.71 -10.41 1.34
N SER A 88 -16.46 -10.85 1.20
CA SER A 88 -15.90 -11.28 -0.08
C SER A 88 -16.51 -12.57 -0.60
N LYS A 89 -16.60 -12.67 -1.93
CA LYS A 89 -16.94 -13.90 -2.62
C LYS A 89 -15.69 -14.76 -2.84
N ILE A 90 -15.91 -16.03 -3.18
CA ILE A 90 -14.81 -16.96 -3.46
C ILE A 90 -14.02 -16.56 -4.72
N GLU A 91 -14.70 -15.90 -5.67
CA GLU A 91 -14.13 -15.43 -6.92
C GLU A 91 -13.07 -14.35 -6.70
N ASP A 92 -13.28 -13.47 -5.72
CA ASP A 92 -12.35 -12.38 -5.36
C ASP A 92 -10.94 -12.89 -4.99
N ILE A 93 -10.82 -14.16 -4.56
CA ILE A 93 -9.54 -14.83 -4.28
C ILE A 93 -8.66 -14.91 -5.53
N LEU A 94 -9.27 -14.97 -6.72
CA LEU A 94 -8.55 -15.03 -8.00
C LEU A 94 -7.80 -13.72 -8.26
N ASP A 95 -8.33 -12.58 -7.82
CA ASP A 95 -7.74 -11.25 -8.05
C ASP A 95 -6.65 -10.87 -7.05
N LEU A 96 -6.52 -11.62 -5.95
CA LEU A 96 -5.49 -11.39 -4.93
C LEU A 96 -4.07 -11.36 -5.51
N LYS A 97 -3.25 -10.46 -4.99
CA LYS A 97 -1.86 -10.29 -5.37
C LYS A 97 -0.94 -10.92 -4.33
N VAL A 98 0.34 -11.07 -4.69
CA VAL A 98 1.36 -11.57 -3.76
C VAL A 98 1.56 -10.58 -2.60
N LYS A 99 1.36 -9.28 -2.86
CA LYS A 99 1.46 -8.20 -1.88
C LYS A 99 0.50 -8.40 -0.71
N ASP A 100 -0.72 -8.86 -0.94
CA ASP A 100 -1.72 -9.09 0.12
C ASP A 100 -1.24 -10.10 1.17
N PHE A 101 -0.50 -11.13 0.73
CA PHE A 101 0.13 -12.09 1.64
C PHE A 101 1.39 -11.53 2.33
N LEU A 102 2.09 -10.59 1.69
CA LEU A 102 3.28 -9.94 2.26
C LEU A 102 2.93 -8.86 3.28
N GLU A 103 1.80 -8.18 3.11
CA GLU A 103 1.20 -7.25 4.08
C GLU A 103 1.00 -7.94 5.44
N ARG A 104 0.60 -9.22 5.45
CA ARG A 104 0.32 -9.98 6.67
C ARG A 104 1.54 -10.61 7.36
N ARG A 105 2.75 -10.35 6.87
CA ARG A 105 3.99 -10.80 7.52
C ARG A 105 4.27 -9.99 8.77
N LEU A 106 4.83 -10.64 9.80
CA LEU A 106 5.24 -9.98 11.04
C LEU A 106 6.19 -8.81 10.77
N GLN A 107 7.17 -8.98 9.87
CA GLN A 107 8.09 -7.90 9.48
C GLN A 107 7.36 -6.65 8.97
N THR A 108 6.37 -6.84 8.10
CA THR A 108 5.61 -5.74 7.50
C THR A 108 4.70 -5.10 8.54
N ILE A 109 3.99 -5.90 9.35
CA ILE A 109 3.07 -5.41 10.38
C ILE A 109 3.83 -4.62 11.44
N VAL A 110 4.99 -5.09 11.89
CA VAL A 110 5.86 -4.37 12.84
C VAL A 110 6.27 -3.00 12.31
N PHE A 111 6.56 -2.92 10.99
CA PHE A 111 6.85 -1.65 10.35
C PHE A 111 5.62 -0.75 10.24
N ARG A 112 4.47 -1.28 9.80
CA ARG A 112 3.20 -0.54 9.64
C ARG A 112 2.65 -0.02 10.98
N ASN A 113 2.74 -0.83 12.04
CA ASN A 113 2.33 -0.46 13.40
C ASN A 113 3.30 0.52 14.07
N GLY A 114 4.40 0.89 13.40
CA GLY A 114 5.33 1.85 13.94
C GLY A 114 6.17 1.32 15.11
N PHE A 115 6.51 0.03 15.15
CA PHE A 115 7.55 -0.45 16.08
C PHE A 115 8.97 -0.21 15.56
N ALA A 116 9.14 -0.09 14.24
CA ALA A 116 10.42 0.18 13.59
C ALA A 116 10.36 1.43 12.70
N ARG A 117 11.52 1.93 12.27
CA ARG A 117 11.66 3.07 11.33
C ARG A 117 11.74 2.61 9.88
N SER A 118 12.23 1.38 9.64
CA SER A 118 12.34 0.75 8.33
C SER A 118 11.98 -0.74 8.39
N THR A 119 11.66 -1.33 7.24
CA THR A 119 11.39 -2.77 7.12
C THR A 119 12.61 -3.62 7.47
N ASN A 120 13.83 -3.12 7.24
CA ASN A 120 15.07 -3.78 7.63
C ASN A 120 15.29 -3.74 9.15
N GLN A 121 15.00 -2.61 9.79
CA GLN A 121 15.06 -2.50 11.26
C GLN A 121 14.02 -3.40 11.92
N ALA A 122 12.80 -3.48 11.37
CA ALA A 122 11.79 -4.42 11.84
C ALA A 122 12.30 -5.86 11.79
N ARG A 123 13.01 -6.25 10.71
CA ARG A 123 13.60 -7.57 10.58
C ARG A 123 14.65 -7.83 11.67
N GLN A 124 15.53 -6.86 11.94
CA GLN A 124 16.55 -6.96 12.98
C GLN A 124 15.92 -7.18 14.36
N PHE A 125 14.90 -6.39 14.70
CA PHE A 125 14.19 -6.52 15.98
C PHE A 125 13.54 -7.89 16.14
N ILE A 126 12.97 -8.45 15.07
CA ILE A 126 12.41 -9.80 15.08
C ILE A 126 13.52 -10.83 15.27
N THR A 127 14.58 -10.78 14.46
CA THR A 127 15.65 -11.80 14.51
C THR A 127 16.43 -11.79 15.83
N HIS A 128 16.63 -10.61 16.43
CA HIS A 128 17.25 -10.49 17.76
C HIS A 128 16.25 -10.79 18.88
N GLY A 129 14.96 -10.89 18.54
CA GLY A 129 13.92 -11.35 19.45
C GLY A 129 13.47 -10.28 20.45
N HIS A 130 13.44 -9.03 19.99
CA HIS A 130 12.86 -7.92 20.74
C HIS A 130 11.33 -7.85 20.62
N ILE A 131 10.71 -8.69 19.79
CA ILE A 131 9.27 -8.66 19.51
C ILE A 131 8.60 -9.91 20.08
N SER A 132 7.44 -9.71 20.69
CA SER A 132 6.54 -10.76 21.14
C SER A 132 5.17 -10.63 20.48
N VAL A 133 4.54 -11.76 20.22
CA VAL A 133 3.16 -11.89 19.71
C VAL A 133 2.39 -12.73 20.72
N ASP A 134 1.32 -12.17 21.30
CA ASP A 134 0.52 -12.85 22.33
C ASP A 134 1.37 -13.38 23.50
N GLY A 135 2.34 -12.57 23.94
CA GLY A 135 3.28 -12.92 25.02
C GLY A 135 4.42 -13.87 24.63
N LYS A 136 4.41 -14.47 23.44
CA LYS A 136 5.46 -15.38 22.97
C LYS A 136 6.49 -14.65 22.10
N LYS A 137 7.77 -14.89 22.37
CA LYS A 137 8.88 -14.33 21.57
C LYS A 137 8.92 -15.00 20.20
N VAL A 138 8.82 -14.21 19.13
CA VAL A 138 8.85 -14.71 17.74
C VAL A 138 10.09 -14.19 17.03
N THR A 139 10.93 -15.09 16.53
CA THR A 139 12.19 -14.76 15.84
C THR A 139 12.12 -14.86 14.31
N ALA A 140 10.99 -15.35 13.77
CA ALA A 140 10.81 -15.57 12.34
C ALA A 140 10.08 -14.38 11.68
N PRO A 141 10.74 -13.57 10.81
CA PRO A 141 10.09 -12.45 10.12
C PRO A 141 9.01 -12.89 9.11
N SER A 142 9.07 -14.15 8.66
CA SER A 142 8.09 -14.75 7.76
C SER A 142 6.82 -15.26 8.45
N PHE A 143 6.71 -15.09 9.77
CA PHE A 143 5.52 -15.43 10.53
C PHE A 143 4.32 -14.65 9.98
N LEU A 144 3.21 -15.36 9.73
CA LEU A 144 1.95 -14.75 9.27
C LEU A 144 1.10 -14.46 10.50
N VAL A 145 0.78 -13.19 10.72
CA VAL A 145 0.05 -12.75 11.91
C VAL A 145 -1.44 -12.84 11.65
N SER A 146 -2.16 -13.50 12.55
CA SER A 146 -3.62 -13.59 12.49
C SER A 146 -4.26 -12.25 12.89
N LYS A 147 -5.49 -11.98 12.45
CA LYS A 147 -6.20 -10.73 12.77
C LYS A 147 -6.26 -10.44 14.27
N ASN A 148 -6.50 -11.47 15.08
CA ASN A 148 -6.63 -11.35 16.54
C ASN A 148 -5.28 -11.15 17.26
N GLU A 149 -4.17 -11.56 16.63
CA GLU A 149 -2.83 -11.47 17.19
C GLU A 149 -2.18 -10.10 16.91
N GLU A 150 -2.65 -9.40 15.89
CA GLU A 150 -2.10 -8.14 15.41
C GLU A 150 -2.11 -7.03 16.49
N SER A 151 -3.20 -6.91 17.26
CA SER A 151 -3.30 -5.96 18.38
C SER A 151 -2.43 -6.35 19.58
N LYS A 152 -1.96 -7.60 19.64
CA LYS A 152 -1.17 -8.14 20.74
C LYS A 152 0.33 -8.15 20.47
N ILE A 153 0.77 -7.50 19.39
CA ILE A 153 2.19 -7.32 19.10
C ILE A 153 2.76 -6.28 20.06
N LYS A 154 3.81 -6.66 20.80
CA LYS A 154 4.50 -5.77 21.74
C LYS A 154 6.00 -6.02 21.68
N PHE A 155 6.77 -5.13 22.30
CA PHE A 155 8.16 -5.45 22.61
C PHE A 155 8.21 -6.52 23.69
N SER A 156 9.21 -7.39 23.61
CA SER A 156 9.47 -8.40 24.62
C SER A 156 9.83 -7.72 25.94
N PRO A 157 9.24 -8.12 27.07
CA PRO A 157 9.46 -7.44 28.36
C PRO A 157 10.93 -7.45 28.78
N LEU A 158 11.66 -8.52 28.44
CA LEU A 158 13.07 -8.71 28.75
C LEU A 158 14.02 -7.94 27.81
N SER A 159 13.49 -7.27 26.79
CA SER A 159 14.33 -6.58 25.81
C SER A 159 14.69 -5.16 26.25
N SER A 160 15.93 -4.75 25.99
CA SER A 160 16.39 -3.38 26.27
C SER A 160 15.54 -2.31 25.57
N ILE A 161 15.01 -2.63 24.37
CA ILE A 161 14.16 -1.74 23.57
C ILE A 161 12.77 -1.51 24.19
N SER A 162 12.36 -2.35 25.15
CA SER A 162 11.07 -2.24 25.83
C SER A 162 10.96 -0.95 26.66
N LYS A 163 12.10 -0.47 27.18
CA LYS A 163 12.18 0.78 27.95
C LYS A 163 11.86 1.98 27.06
N ALA A 164 11.05 2.92 27.56
CA ALA A 164 10.65 4.10 26.80
C ALA A 164 11.86 5.01 26.49
N ASP A 165 12.81 5.09 27.42
CA ASP A 165 13.96 5.99 27.36
C ASP A 165 15.09 5.52 26.42
N HIS A 166 14.93 4.34 25.79
CA HIS A 166 15.96 3.80 24.91
C HIS A 166 16.21 4.75 23.72
N PRO A 167 17.48 5.04 23.34
CA PRO A 167 17.81 6.02 22.30
C PRO A 167 17.10 5.75 20.96
N GLU A 168 17.03 4.49 20.52
CA GLU A 168 16.31 4.13 19.29
C GLU A 168 14.81 4.46 19.30
N ARG A 169 14.18 4.53 20.49
CA ARG A 169 12.76 4.86 20.63
C ARG A 169 12.54 6.36 20.72
N THR A 170 13.38 7.07 21.47
CA THR A 170 13.32 8.53 21.60
C THR A 170 13.64 9.24 20.28
N VAL A 171 14.61 8.74 19.51
CA VAL A 171 14.91 9.26 18.16
C VAL A 171 13.71 9.10 17.23
N LYS A 172 12.93 8.03 17.39
CA LYS A 172 11.69 7.84 16.62
C LYS A 172 10.63 8.86 16.99
N GLU A 173 10.37 9.07 18.28
CA GLU A 173 9.40 10.08 18.74
C GLU A 173 9.77 11.49 18.27
N LYS A 174 11.07 11.83 18.31
CA LYS A 174 11.59 13.11 17.78
C LYS A 174 11.32 13.25 16.28
N LEU A 175 11.62 12.23 15.49
CA LEU A 175 11.34 12.23 14.05
C LEU A 175 9.84 12.29 13.72
N GLU A 176 8.99 11.63 14.51
CA GLU A 176 7.54 11.70 14.32
C GLU A 176 6.98 13.07 14.69
N LYS A 177 7.50 13.70 15.75
CA LYS A 177 7.19 15.10 16.11
C LYS A 177 7.62 16.06 15.01
N GLU A 178 8.85 15.95 14.51
CA GLU A 178 9.34 16.76 13.39
C GLU A 178 8.52 16.56 12.10
N LYS A 179 8.11 15.33 11.80
CA LYS A 179 7.23 15.05 10.65
C LYS A 179 5.85 15.68 10.83
N LYS A 180 5.24 15.56 12.01
CA LYS A 180 3.96 16.23 12.33
C LYS A 180 4.10 17.74 12.20
N GLU A 181 5.16 18.34 12.74
CA GLU A 181 5.43 19.77 12.58
C GLU A 181 5.62 20.18 11.11
N LYS A 182 6.32 19.39 10.31
CA LYS A 182 6.49 19.66 8.87
C LYS A 182 5.20 19.49 8.05
N ILE A 183 4.26 18.66 8.50
CA ILE A 183 2.93 18.47 7.90
C ILE A 183 1.92 19.53 8.35
N LEU A 184 2.14 20.18 9.51
CA LEU A 184 1.38 21.36 9.96
C LEU A 184 1.90 22.67 9.36
N LYS A 185 3.21 22.78 9.07
CA LYS A 185 3.84 23.93 8.40
C LYS A 185 3.60 24.12 6.88
N PRO A 186 3.01 23.22 6.06
CA PRO A 186 2.70 23.50 4.66
C PRO A 186 1.47 24.38 4.49
N LYS A 187 0.56 24.48 5.48
CA LYS A 187 -0.59 25.41 5.41
C LYS A 187 -0.15 26.89 5.37
N LYS A 188 0.98 27.23 5.97
CA LYS A 188 1.56 28.59 5.88
C LYS A 188 2.23 28.90 4.53
N LYS A 189 2.49 27.91 3.67
CA LYS A 189 3.05 28.14 2.32
C LYS A 189 1.97 28.41 1.27
N GLU A 190 0.71 28.07 1.55
CA GLU A 190 -0.43 28.46 0.70
C GLU A 190 -0.81 29.93 0.95
N GLU A 191 -0.82 30.39 2.20
CA GLU A 191 -1.04 31.81 2.56
C GLU A 191 0.02 32.75 1.96
N VAL A 192 1.28 32.33 1.86
CA VAL A 192 2.34 33.15 1.25
C VAL A 192 2.23 33.15 -0.29
N LYS A 193 1.70 32.08 -0.91
CA LYS A 193 1.51 32.02 -2.37
C LYS A 193 0.30 32.83 -2.84
N GLU A 194 -0.73 33.00 -2.01
CA GLU A 194 -1.84 33.91 -2.30
C GLU A 194 -1.40 35.37 -2.17
N LYS A 195 -0.66 35.72 -1.11
CA LYS A 195 -0.13 37.08 -0.93
C LYS A 195 0.82 37.52 -2.06
N VAL A 196 1.74 36.65 -2.48
CA VAL A 196 2.64 36.95 -3.60
C VAL A 196 1.89 37.04 -4.95
N LYS A 197 0.74 36.36 -5.10
CA LYS A 197 -0.10 36.50 -6.31
C LYS A 197 -0.91 37.80 -6.34
N GLU A 198 -1.27 38.34 -5.18
CA GLU A 198 -1.93 39.65 -5.07
C GLU A 198 -0.93 40.79 -5.28
N GLU A 199 0.26 40.70 -4.66
CA GLU A 199 1.34 41.69 -4.85
C GLU A 199 1.79 41.76 -6.33
N VAL A 200 1.99 40.62 -7.00
CA VAL A 200 2.35 40.60 -8.43
C VAL A 200 1.21 41.09 -9.33
N LYS A 201 -0.07 40.96 -8.91
CA LYS A 201 -1.20 41.52 -9.66
C LYS A 201 -1.29 43.04 -9.51
N GLU A 202 -0.95 43.58 -8.35
CA GLU A 202 -0.91 45.02 -8.10
C GLU A 202 0.26 45.68 -8.84
N GLU A 203 1.45 45.04 -8.83
CA GLU A 203 2.60 45.50 -9.60
C GLU A 203 2.33 45.52 -11.13
N ILE A 204 1.67 44.48 -11.68
CA ILE A 204 1.30 44.44 -13.10
C ILE A 204 0.23 45.48 -13.46
N LYS A 205 -0.70 45.79 -12.54
CA LYS A 205 -1.70 46.86 -12.74
C LYS A 205 -1.06 48.24 -12.74
N GLU A 206 -0.14 48.52 -11.81
CA GLU A 206 0.61 49.78 -11.79
C GLU A 206 1.50 49.94 -13.02
N GLU A 207 2.05 48.84 -13.55
CA GLU A 207 2.87 48.87 -14.77
C GLU A 207 2.03 49.05 -16.05
N LEU A 208 0.79 48.55 -16.07
CA LEU A 208 -0.18 48.77 -17.14
C LEU A 208 -0.78 50.19 -17.11
N GLU A 209 -0.94 50.81 -15.93
CA GLU A 209 -1.36 52.21 -15.80
C GLU A 209 -0.25 53.21 -16.21
N LYS A 210 1.03 52.84 -16.04
CA LYS A 210 2.18 53.68 -16.44
C LYS A 210 2.55 53.54 -17.93
N LYS A 211 2.06 52.52 -18.63
CA LYS A 211 2.34 52.25 -20.05
C LYS A 211 1.05 52.10 -20.86
N MET A 212 0.35 53.20 -21.13
CA MET A 212 -0.03 53.65 -22.50
C MET A 212 -1.16 54.71 -22.47
N PRO A 213 -1.09 55.75 -23.34
CA PRO A 213 -2.13 56.76 -23.52
C PRO A 213 -3.39 56.18 -24.21
N GLU A 214 -4.53 56.79 -23.89
CA GLU A 214 -5.89 56.44 -24.32
C GLU A 214 -6.06 56.31 -25.85
N LYS A 215 -6.89 55.33 -26.26
CA LYS A 215 -7.46 55.05 -27.61
C LYS A 215 -6.74 53.99 -28.47
N ALA A 216 -6.75 52.73 -28.03
CA ALA A 216 -6.72 51.56 -28.93
C ALA A 216 -7.19 50.21 -28.30
N ALA A 217 -7.53 50.14 -27.00
CA ALA A 217 -7.75 48.88 -26.30
C ALA A 217 -9.21 48.35 -26.32
N GLU A 218 -10.19 49.20 -26.62
CA GLU A 218 -11.60 48.83 -26.47
C GLU A 218 -12.09 47.85 -27.55
N LYS A 219 -11.47 47.85 -28.75
CA LYS A 219 -11.85 46.95 -29.84
C LYS A 219 -11.25 45.55 -29.76
N VAL A 220 -10.14 45.38 -29.03
CA VAL A 220 -9.46 44.07 -28.90
C VAL A 220 -10.01 43.28 -27.70
N ALA A 221 -10.52 43.98 -26.67
CA ALA A 221 -11.11 43.34 -25.50
C ALA A 221 -12.44 42.64 -25.84
N ASP A 222 -13.28 43.23 -26.69
CA ASP A 222 -14.57 42.65 -27.06
C ASP A 222 -14.42 41.41 -27.97
N GLU A 223 -13.44 41.38 -28.87
CA GLU A 223 -13.16 40.21 -29.74
C GLU A 223 -12.64 39.00 -28.94
N VAL A 224 -11.80 39.20 -27.93
CA VAL A 224 -11.25 38.12 -27.09
C VAL A 224 -12.31 37.54 -26.15
N VAL A 225 -13.24 38.37 -25.68
CA VAL A 225 -14.38 37.93 -24.84
C VAL A 225 -15.41 37.14 -25.66
N GLU A 226 -15.60 37.46 -26.93
CA GLU A 226 -16.51 36.72 -27.81
C GLU A 226 -15.93 35.36 -28.26
N GLN A 227 -14.62 35.29 -28.49
CA GLN A 227 -13.92 34.05 -28.83
C GLN A 227 -13.90 33.06 -27.67
N SER A 228 -13.65 33.53 -26.44
CA SER A 228 -13.68 32.69 -25.23
C SER A 228 -15.07 32.14 -24.90
N LYS A 229 -16.15 32.89 -25.14
CA LYS A 229 -17.54 32.41 -24.96
C LYS A 229 -17.92 31.32 -25.96
N LYS A 230 -17.44 31.39 -27.21
CA LYS A 230 -17.67 30.36 -28.24
C LYS A 230 -16.95 29.05 -27.91
N GLU A 231 -15.75 29.10 -27.34
CA GLU A 231 -14.99 27.91 -26.92
C GLU A 231 -15.65 27.21 -25.72
N LEU A 232 -16.16 27.95 -24.73
CA LEU A 232 -16.82 27.40 -23.54
C LEU A 232 -18.15 26.66 -23.82
N THR A 233 -18.84 26.96 -24.94
CA THR A 233 -20.12 26.32 -25.31
C THR A 233 -19.99 25.02 -26.11
N LYS A 234 -18.78 24.68 -26.58
CA LYS A 234 -18.55 23.50 -27.43
C LYS A 234 -18.34 22.19 -26.66
N ASP A 235 -17.99 22.28 -25.38
CA ASP A 235 -17.57 21.13 -24.56
C ASP A 235 -18.63 20.61 -23.57
N LEU A 236 -19.89 21.05 -23.68
CA LEU A 236 -20.99 20.47 -22.89
C LEU A 236 -21.63 19.28 -23.63
N PRO A 237 -21.60 18.06 -23.07
CA PRO A 237 -22.29 16.90 -23.64
C PRO A 237 -23.80 17.11 -23.60
N LYS A 238 -24.48 16.88 -24.75
CA LYS A 238 -25.95 16.90 -24.84
C LYS A 238 -26.53 15.80 -23.95
N GLU A 239 -27.22 16.18 -22.89
CA GLU A 239 -28.08 15.27 -22.13
C GLU A 239 -29.24 14.80 -23.04
N THR A 240 -29.17 13.56 -23.52
CA THR A 240 -30.32 12.85 -24.07
C THR A 240 -31.25 12.51 -22.91
N LYS A 241 -32.36 13.26 -22.79
CA LYS A 241 -33.54 12.83 -22.03
C LYS A 241 -34.20 11.69 -22.80
N ASN A 242 -34.04 10.46 -22.32
CA ASN A 242 -34.93 9.35 -22.68
C ASN A 242 -35.98 9.24 -21.58
N ASP A 243 -37.22 9.64 -21.89
CA ASP A 243 -38.44 9.18 -21.23
C ASP A 243 -39.59 9.26 -22.27
N ALA A 244 -40.26 8.12 -22.47
CA ALA A 244 -41.41 7.82 -23.34
C ALA A 244 -41.14 7.66 -24.86
#